data_AF-A0A932EKB2-F1
#
_entry.id   AF-A0A932EKB2-F1
#
_cell.length_a   1.000
_cell.length_b   1.000
_cell.length_c   1.000
_cell.angle_alpha   90.00
_cell.angle_beta   90.00
_cell.angle_gamma   90.00
#
_symmetry.space_group_name_H-M   'P 1'
#
loop_
_entity.id
_entity.type
_entity.pdbx_description
1 polymer ?
#
loop_
_entity_poly.entity_id
_entity_poly.type
_entity_poly.pdbx_seq_one_letter_code
_entity_poly.pdbx_strand_id
1 'polypeptide(L)'
;MKQKSHSGLKKRLKIRKSGAVFVKKPGKNHLLSNKSKRQKKLYRSGMPADITRFKAFRRLLPGIVVLDHAKKKAVVSGAGEKDAGAKVKSDN
;
A
#
# COMPACT_ATOMS: atom_id res chain seq x y z
N MET A 1 29.45 -3.73 -2.32
CA MET A 1 28.67 -2.89 -1.38
C MET A 1 27.20 -3.27 -1.44
N LYS A 2 26.50 -3.39 -0.30
CA LYS A 2 25.06 -3.75 -0.25
C LYS A 2 24.19 -2.50 -0.41
N GLN A 3 23.12 -2.59 -1.21
CA GLN A 3 22.19 -1.48 -1.39
C GLN A 3 21.36 -1.26 -0.12
N LYS A 4 21.36 -0.03 0.41
CA LYS A 4 20.56 0.35 1.58
C LYS A 4 19.15 0.77 1.15
N SER A 5 18.18 0.50 2.01
CA SER A 5 16.82 1.01 1.80
C SER A 5 16.73 2.50 2.15
N HIS A 6 16.00 3.25 1.33
CA HIS A 6 15.79 4.68 1.56
C HIS A 6 14.86 4.91 2.76
N SER A 7 15.44 5.23 3.91
CA SER A 7 14.75 5.35 5.20
C SER A 7 13.62 6.38 5.18
N GLY A 8 13.79 7.50 4.48
CA GLY A 8 12.77 8.54 4.35
C GLY A 8 11.56 8.11 3.53
N LEU A 9 11.71 7.18 2.60
CA LEU A 9 10.60 6.65 1.80
C LEU A 9 9.87 5.57 2.60
N LYS A 10 10.62 4.71 3.29
CA LYS A 10 10.09 3.68 4.20
C LYS A 10 9.13 4.27 5.24
N LYS A 11 9.45 5.45 5.80
CA LYS A 11 8.59 6.14 6.79
C LYS A 11 7.30 6.72 6.21
N ARG A 12 7.25 6.99 4.89
CA ARG A 12 6.13 7.69 4.23
C ARG A 12 5.15 6.74 3.55
N LEU A 13 5.61 5.56 3.13
CA LEU A 13 4.79 4.54 2.49
C LEU A 13 4.13 3.64 3.54
N LYS A 14 2.83 3.41 3.38
CA LYS A 14 2.07 2.39 4.12
C LYS A 14 1.73 1.25 3.18
N ILE A 15 2.25 0.06 3.45
CA ILE A 15 1.93 -1.16 2.70
C ILE A 15 0.81 -1.87 3.45
N ARG A 16 -0.31 -2.13 2.78
CA ARG A 16 -1.43 -2.89 3.38
C ARG A 16 -1.16 -4.39 3.20
N LYS A 17 -1.84 -5.22 3.99
CA LYS A 17 -1.78 -6.69 3.87
C LYS A 17 -2.12 -7.18 2.44
N SER A 18 -2.95 -6.43 1.73
CA SER A 18 -3.30 -6.66 0.32
C SER A 18 -2.22 -6.22 -0.68
N GLY A 19 -0.99 -5.93 -0.25
CA GLY A 19 0.13 -5.44 -1.07
C GLY A 19 -0.01 -4.02 -1.63
N ALA A 20 -1.13 -3.34 -1.40
CA ALA A 20 -1.36 -2.01 -1.93
C ALA A 20 -0.55 -0.94 -1.17
N VAL A 21 0.11 -0.06 -1.93
CA VAL A 21 0.93 1.04 -1.39
C VAL A 21 0.08 2.30 -1.26
N PHE A 22 0.09 2.86 -0.05
CA PHE A 22 -0.65 4.07 0.30
C PHE A 22 0.29 5.15 0.83
N VAL A 23 -0.07 6.40 0.56
CA VAL A 23 0.60 7.61 1.04
C VAL A 23 -0.39 8.51 1.79
N LYS A 24 0.12 9.35 2.69
CA LYS A 24 -0.71 10.38 3.33
C LYS A 24 -1.07 11.46 2.31
N LYS A 25 -2.33 11.92 2.32
CA LYS A 25 -2.77 13.03 1.49
C LYS A 25 -1.99 14.32 1.87
N PRO A 26 -1.39 15.04 0.92
CA PRO A 26 -0.72 16.30 1.20
C PRO A 26 -1.71 17.43 1.54
N GLY A 27 -1.20 18.50 2.16
CA GLY A 27 -1.99 19.71 2.40
C GLY A 27 -3.09 19.57 3.46
N LYS A 28 -2.96 18.64 4.42
CA LYS A 28 -3.92 18.41 5.50
C LYS A 28 -3.38 18.75 6.91
N ASN A 29 -2.28 19.49 7.00
CA ASN A 29 -1.67 19.82 8.28
C ASN A 29 -2.02 21.24 8.77
N HIS A 30 -2.07 22.24 7.87
CA HIS A 30 -2.40 23.63 8.18
C HIS A 30 -3.30 24.25 7.08
N LEU A 31 -3.86 25.44 7.36
CA LEU A 31 -4.83 26.16 6.50
C LEU A 31 -6.03 25.28 6.14
N LEU A 32 -6.73 24.79 7.17
CA LEU A 32 -7.89 23.91 7.05
C LEU A 32 -9.23 24.67 7.04
N SER A 33 -9.23 25.94 7.47
CA SER A 33 -10.37 26.86 7.41
C SER A 33 -10.80 27.11 5.97
N ASN A 34 -9.85 27.39 5.09
CA ASN A 34 -10.08 27.73 3.67
C ASN A 34 -10.40 26.51 2.79
N LYS A 35 -10.54 25.32 3.38
CA LYS A 35 -10.76 24.06 2.65
C LYS A 35 -12.15 23.51 2.96
N SER A 36 -12.84 23.09 1.91
CA SER A 36 -14.17 22.48 2.03
C SER A 36 -14.16 21.23 2.91
N LYS A 37 -15.28 20.95 3.58
CA LYS A 37 -15.46 19.73 4.40
C LYS A 37 -15.21 18.47 3.57
N ARG A 38 -15.66 18.44 2.31
CA ARG A 38 -15.41 17.36 1.35
C ARG A 38 -13.92 17.12 1.12
N GLN A 39 -13.15 18.18 0.84
CA GLN A 39 -11.72 18.08 0.59
C GLN A 39 -10.95 17.55 1.81
N LYS A 40 -11.36 17.93 3.03
CA LYS A 40 -10.73 17.43 4.28
C LYS A 40 -11.05 15.96 4.55
N LYS A 41 -12.26 15.50 4.19
CA LYS A 41 -12.72 14.11 4.39
C LYS A 41 -12.06 13.11 3.43
N LEU A 42 -11.75 13.54 2.20
CA LEU A 42 -11.20 12.67 1.16
C LEU A 42 -9.86 12.01 1.58
N TYR A 43 -9.73 10.71 1.30
CA TYR A 43 -8.54 9.88 1.57
C TYR A 43 -8.09 9.85 3.04
N ARG A 44 -9.04 9.79 3.98
CA ARG A 44 -8.73 9.75 5.41
C ARG A 44 -7.91 8.52 5.83
N SER A 45 -8.12 7.38 5.18
CA SER A 45 -7.37 6.13 5.40
C SER A 45 -6.03 6.07 4.64
N GLY A 46 -5.69 7.13 3.90
CA GLY A 46 -4.57 7.15 2.96
C GLY A 46 -5.04 7.22 1.51
N MET A 47 -4.19 7.80 0.66
CA MET A 47 -4.35 7.88 -0.78
C MET A 47 -3.54 6.76 -1.43
N PRO A 48 -4.09 6.02 -2.42
CA PRO A 48 -3.30 5.02 -3.15
C PRO A 48 -2.16 5.70 -3.90
N ALA A 49 -1.00 5.05 -3.96
CA ALA A 49 0.10 5.54 -4.79
C ALA A 49 -0.22 5.39 -6.28
N ASP A 50 0.20 6.38 -7.08
CA ASP A 50 0.08 6.33 -8.53
C ASP A 50 1.01 5.25 -9.12
N ILE A 51 0.51 4.53 -10.12
CA ILE A 51 1.15 3.41 -10.82
C ILE A 51 2.50 3.84 -11.41
N THR A 52 2.58 5.07 -11.90
CA THR A 52 3.80 5.64 -12.51
C THR A 52 4.99 5.69 -11.53
N ARG A 53 4.73 5.87 -10.23
CA ARG A 53 5.78 6.06 -9.20
C ARG A 53 6.40 4.77 -8.69
N PHE A 54 5.78 3.61 -8.97
CA PHE A 54 6.26 2.34 -8.44
C PHE A 54 7.64 1.93 -8.96
N LYS A 55 8.00 2.32 -10.19
CA LYS A 55 9.36 2.10 -10.73
C LYS A 55 10.42 2.77 -9.86
N ALA A 56 10.15 3.97 -9.36
CA ALA A 56 11.04 4.67 -8.45
C ALA A 56 11.08 4.02 -7.06
N PHE A 57 9.92 3.62 -6.53
CA PHE A 57 9.86 2.94 -5.22
C PHE A 57 10.62 1.62 -5.19
N ARG A 58 10.56 0.82 -6.26
CA ARG A 58 11.30 -0.45 -6.37
C ARG A 58 12.81 -0.27 -6.31
N ARG A 59 13.32 0.82 -6.91
CA ARG A 59 14.75 1.15 -6.88
C ARG A 59 15.21 1.64 -5.50
N LEU A 60 14.35 2.36 -4.79
CA LEU A 60 14.69 2.98 -3.49
C LEU A 60 14.46 2.05 -2.29
N LEU A 61 13.55 1.09 -2.43
CA LEU A 61 13.18 0.12 -1.39
C LEU A 61 13.35 -1.30 -1.93
N PRO A 62 14.61 -1.79 -2.02
CA PRO A 62 14.86 -3.15 -2.44
C PRO A 62 14.16 -4.15 -1.51
N GLY A 63 13.45 -5.13 -2.08
CA GLY A 63 12.79 -6.23 -1.37
C GLY A 63 11.51 -5.90 -0.59
N ILE A 64 11.10 -4.63 -0.50
CA ILE A 64 9.92 -4.23 0.28
C ILE A 64 8.69 -3.98 -0.60
N VAL A 65 8.90 -3.46 -1.82
CA VAL A 65 7.81 -3.11 -2.75
C VAL A 65 7.84 -4.07 -3.94
N VAL A 66 6.87 -4.98 -4.01
CA VAL A 66 6.64 -5.86 -5.16
C VAL A 66 5.32 -5.44 -5.80
N LEU A 67 5.33 -5.11 -7.10
CA LEU A 67 4.11 -5.07 -7.90
C LEU A 67 4.10 -6.32 -8.76
N ASP A 68 3.09 -7.17 -8.58
CA ASP A 68 2.69 -8.12 -9.62
C ASP A 68 2.08 -7.32 -10.77
N HIS A 69 2.83 -7.20 -11.86
CA HIS A 69 2.35 -6.54 -13.08
C HIS A 69 1.31 -7.37 -13.85
N ALA A 70 1.01 -8.59 -13.41
CA ALA A 70 0.14 -9.53 -14.11
C ALA A 70 -1.30 -9.63 -13.58
N LYS A 71 -1.63 -9.05 -12.43
CA LYS A 71 -3.00 -9.08 -11.87
C LYS A 71 -3.36 -7.71 -11.28
N LYS A 72 -4.57 -7.22 -11.55
CA LYS A 72 -5.19 -6.03 -10.93
C LYS A 72 -5.41 -6.15 -9.38
N LYS A 73 -4.57 -6.89 -8.64
CA LYS A 73 -4.52 -7.02 -7.17
C LYS A 73 -3.11 -7.45 -6.75
N ALA A 74 -2.55 -6.82 -5.71
CA ALA A 74 -1.22 -7.15 -5.20
C ALA A 74 -1.25 -8.40 -4.29
N VAL A 75 -0.27 -9.29 -4.48
CA VAL A 75 -0.10 -10.57 -3.78
C VAL A 75 1.34 -10.65 -3.22
N VAL A 76 1.50 -11.25 -2.04
CA VAL A 76 2.79 -11.61 -1.43
C VAL A 76 3.08 -13.08 -1.71
N SER A 77 4.27 -13.40 -2.22
CA SER A 77 4.79 -14.76 -2.27
C SER A 77 5.56 -15.10 -0.99
N GLY A 78 5.06 -16.09 -0.25
CA GLY A 78 5.88 -17.05 0.49
C GLY A 78 6.13 -16.80 1.98
N ALA A 79 5.19 -17.25 2.83
CA ALA A 79 5.48 -18.00 4.07
C ALA A 79 4.17 -18.53 4.68
N GLY A 80 3.94 -19.85 4.64
CA GLY A 80 2.91 -20.53 5.42
C GLY A 80 1.73 -21.07 4.63
N GLU A 81 1.97 -22.12 3.85
CA GLU A 81 0.96 -23.10 3.46
C GLU A 81 0.52 -23.86 4.73
N LYS A 82 -0.69 -23.57 5.24
CA LYS A 82 -1.45 -24.43 6.16
C LYS A 82 -2.94 -24.27 5.86
N ASP A 83 -3.45 -25.25 5.11
CA ASP A 83 -4.76 -25.89 5.24
C ASP A 83 -6.01 -25.00 5.39
N ALA A 84 -6.51 -24.50 4.25
CA ALA A 84 -7.94 -24.19 4.12
C ALA A 84 -8.67 -25.42 3.56
N GLY A 85 -8.98 -26.37 4.43
CA GLY A 85 -9.96 -27.42 4.16
C GLY A 85 -11.34 -26.77 3.98
N ALA A 86 -11.83 -26.75 2.74
CA ALA A 86 -13.21 -26.46 2.45
C ALA A 86 -14.10 -27.54 3.09
N LYS A 87 -15.04 -27.13 3.95
CA LYS A 87 -16.29 -27.88 4.17
C LYS A 87 -17.47 -26.94 3.90
N VAL A 88 -17.97 -27.10 2.67
CA VAL A 88 -19.38 -27.26 2.31
C VAL A 88 -20.36 -26.97 3.44
N LYS A 89 -21.23 -25.99 3.21
CA LYS A 89 -22.49 -25.84 3.96
C LYS A 89 -23.38 -27.05 3.65
N SER A 90 -23.76 -27.79 4.68
CA SER A 90 -24.84 -28.76 4.66
C SER A 90 -25.66 -28.63 5.95
N ASP A 91 -26.95 -28.37 5.77
CA ASP A 91 -28.13 -28.77 6.53
C ASP A 91 -28.28 -28.39 8.02
N ASN A 92 -29.18 -27.43 8.30
CA ASN A 92 -30.55 -27.68 8.79
C ASN A 92 -31.39 -26.39 8.72
#